data_AF-A0A1D6NSW8-F1
#
_entry.id   AF-A0A1D6NSW8-F1
#
_cell.length_a   1.000
_cell.length_b   1.000
_cell.length_c   1.000
_cell.angle_alpha   90.00
_cell.angle_beta   90.00
_cell.angle_gamma   90.00
#
_symmetry.space_group_name_H-M   'P 1'
#
loop_
_entity.id
_entity.type
_entity.pdbx_description
1 polymer ?
#
loop_
_entity_poly.entity_id
_entity_poly.type
_entity_poly.pdbx_seq_one_letter_code
_entity_poly.pdbx_strand_id
1 'polypeptide(L)'
;MALKDYESIGDENDKEKLEIAEANSKILKENAEMINEYFSIHVDHDGNLTRLPVVLDQYTPDMDRLPEFVLTMGNDVGSWDDEKECFRTAAAAIGNFYALHPPILPNPSGSGVQVYKKNKACMASGEHVDSIGEWIGLCTLQLLAY
;
A
#
# COMPACT_ATOMS: atom_id res chain seq x y z
N MET A 1 0.74 24.62 42.58
CA MET A 1 -0.28 25.10 41.63
C MET A 1 0.44 25.74 40.46
N ALA A 2 -0.07 25.51 39.24
CA ALA A 2 0.47 25.89 37.91
C ALA A 2 1.68 25.05 37.47
N LEU A 3 1.68 24.32 36.35
CA LEU A 3 1.07 24.64 35.06
C LEU A 3 0.21 23.47 34.53
N LYS A 4 -1.11 23.66 34.51
CA LYS A 4 -1.97 23.06 33.48
C LYS A 4 -1.84 24.01 32.30
N ASP A 5 -1.23 23.57 31.21
CA ASP A 5 -1.30 24.14 29.84
C ASP A 5 -0.51 23.21 28.90
N TYR A 6 -0.99 21.97 28.79
CA TYR A 6 -0.70 21.06 27.67
C TYR A 6 -2.08 20.61 27.17
N GLU A 7 -2.86 21.55 26.67
CA GLU A 7 -4.06 21.24 25.90
C GLU A 7 -3.78 21.61 24.45
N SER A 8 -4.01 20.61 23.59
CA SER A 8 -4.56 20.76 22.25
C SER A 8 -3.73 21.51 21.19
N ILE A 9 -2.75 20.80 20.61
CA ILE A 9 -2.31 21.05 19.22
C ILE A 9 -2.56 19.81 18.33
N GLY A 10 -3.03 18.69 18.90
CA GLY A 10 -3.30 17.44 18.18
C GLY A 10 -4.78 17.12 17.91
N ASP A 11 -5.71 17.62 18.74
CA ASP A 11 -7.09 17.13 18.72
C ASP A 11 -7.92 17.60 17.51
N GLU A 12 -7.72 18.83 17.01
CA GLU A 12 -8.54 19.36 15.92
C GLU A 12 -8.24 18.68 14.58
N ASN A 13 -6.96 18.41 14.30
CA ASN A 13 -6.53 17.79 13.05
C ASN A 13 -6.91 16.30 12.98
N ASP A 14 -6.90 15.61 14.11
CA ASP A 14 -7.26 14.20 14.16
C ASP A 14 -8.77 13.98 14.05
N LYS A 15 -9.57 14.93 14.55
CA LYS A 15 -11.02 14.91 14.34
C LYS A 15 -11.40 15.09 12.87
N GLU A 16 -10.80 16.03 12.17
CA GLU A 16 -11.04 16.23 10.73
C GLU A 16 -10.66 14.98 9.91
N LYS A 17 -9.52 14.34 10.22
CA LYS A 17 -9.12 13.08 9.58
C LYS A 17 -10.12 11.95 9.80
N LEU A 18 -10.64 11.83 11.02
CA LEU A 18 -11.66 10.83 11.35
C LEU A 18 -12.94 11.08 10.56
N GLU A 19 -13.39 12.34 10.46
CA GLU A 19 -14.57 12.71 9.68
C GLU A 19 -14.38 12.37 8.19
N ILE A 20 -13.20 12.63 7.61
CA ILE A 20 -12.88 12.26 6.22
C ILE A 20 -12.86 10.74 6.06
N ALA A 21 -12.22 10.01 6.99
CA ALA A 21 -12.15 8.56 6.92
C ALA A 21 -13.55 7.92 7.01
N GLU A 22 -14.40 8.43 7.90
CA GLU A 22 -15.79 7.99 8.03
C GLU A 22 -16.59 8.27 6.75
N ALA A 23 -16.47 9.48 6.19
CA ALA A 23 -17.12 9.85 4.93
C ALA A 23 -16.69 8.92 3.78
N ASN A 24 -15.39 8.70 3.61
CA ASN A 24 -14.86 7.83 2.55
C ASN A 24 -15.28 6.38 2.75
N SER A 25 -15.26 5.88 3.99
CA SER A 25 -15.71 4.53 4.30
C SER A 25 -17.19 4.33 3.93
N LYS A 26 -18.03 5.35 4.13
CA LYS A 26 -19.45 5.32 3.79
C LYS A 26 -19.65 5.26 2.29
N ILE A 27 -18.96 6.12 1.52
CA ILE A 27 -19.03 6.15 0.06
C ILE A 27 -18.62 4.79 -0.54
N LEU A 28 -17.52 4.21 -0.05
CA LEU A 28 -17.03 2.92 -0.54
C LEU A 28 -18.00 1.77 -0.21
N LYS A 29 -18.67 1.82 0.95
CA LYS A 29 -19.71 0.84 1.32
C LYS A 29 -20.95 0.95 0.45
N GLU A 30 -21.42 2.17 0.17
CA GLU A 30 -22.59 2.41 -0.68
C GLU A 30 -22.36 1.92 -2.11
N ASN A 31 -21.12 1.99 -2.61
CA ASN A 31 -20.74 1.57 -3.95
C ASN A 31 -20.04 0.18 -3.99
N ALA A 32 -20.01 -0.56 -2.88
CA ALA A 32 -19.22 -1.79 -2.74
C ALA A 32 -19.60 -2.88 -3.77
N GLU A 33 -20.89 -3.01 -4.08
CA GLU A 33 -21.39 -3.98 -5.06
C GLU A 33 -20.85 -3.67 -6.47
N MET A 34 -20.99 -2.41 -6.90
CA MET A 34 -20.50 -1.91 -8.20
C MET A 34 -18.97 -2.07 -8.30
N ILE A 35 -18.26 -1.62 -7.27
CA ILE A 35 -16.79 -1.67 -7.22
C ILE A 35 -16.28 -3.11 -7.34
N ASN A 36 -16.97 -4.06 -6.69
CA ASN A 36 -16.63 -5.47 -6.77
C ASN A 36 -16.91 -6.06 -8.15
N GLU A 37 -18.04 -5.72 -8.77
CA GLU A 37 -18.42 -6.23 -10.08
C GLU A 37 -17.48 -5.73 -11.20
N TYR A 38 -17.15 -4.43 -11.23
CA TYR A 38 -16.33 -3.87 -12.30
C TYR A 38 -14.83 -3.97 -12.04
N PHE A 39 -14.39 -3.77 -10.80
CA PHE A 39 -12.96 -3.66 -10.47
C PHE A 39 -12.45 -4.81 -9.62
N SER A 40 -13.27 -5.81 -9.29
CA SER A 40 -12.87 -6.95 -8.43
C SER A 40 -12.29 -6.52 -7.07
N ILE A 41 -12.70 -5.36 -6.57
CA ILE A 41 -12.33 -4.84 -5.24
C ILE A 41 -13.49 -5.15 -4.29
N HIS A 42 -13.23 -5.87 -3.19
CA HIS A 42 -14.28 -6.24 -2.24
C HIS A 42 -14.14 -5.46 -0.93
N VAL A 43 -15.22 -4.78 -0.55
CA VAL A 43 -15.37 -4.10 0.74
C VAL A 43 -16.46 -4.84 1.52
N ASP A 44 -16.20 -5.17 2.78
CA ASP A 44 -17.18 -5.83 3.64
C ASP A 44 -18.23 -4.86 4.22
N HIS A 45 -19.20 -5.40 4.97
CA HIS A 45 -20.25 -4.59 5.61
C HIS A 45 -19.73 -3.65 6.71
N ASP A 46 -18.61 -4.01 7.34
CA ASP A 46 -17.94 -3.20 8.35
C ASP A 46 -17.13 -2.04 7.73
N GLY A 47 -16.84 -2.11 6.43
CA GLY A 47 -16.05 -1.12 5.68
C GLY A 47 -14.58 -1.52 5.53
N ASN A 48 -14.23 -2.78 5.79
CA ASN A 48 -12.88 -3.30 5.60
C ASN A 48 -12.69 -3.75 4.15
N LEU A 49 -11.54 -3.40 3.59
CA LEU A 49 -11.10 -3.87 2.29
C LEU A 49 -10.57 -5.31 2.42
N THR A 50 -11.24 -6.26 1.76
CA THR A 50 -10.92 -7.69 1.87
C THR A 50 -10.31 -8.28 0.60
N ARG A 51 -10.51 -7.64 -0.56
CA ARG A 51 -9.98 -8.10 -1.85
C ARG A 51 -9.55 -6.96 -2.74
N LEU A 52 -8.48 -7.19 -3.49
CA LEU A 52 -7.93 -6.30 -4.52
C LEU A 52 -7.85 -7.04 -5.88
N PRO A 53 -7.90 -6.30 -7.00
CA PRO A 53 -7.82 -6.87 -8.34
C PRO A 53 -6.44 -7.40 -8.69
N VAL A 54 -6.37 -8.54 -9.37
CA VAL A 54 -5.10 -8.99 -9.96
C VAL A 54 -4.93 -8.33 -11.34
N VAL A 55 -4.20 -7.21 -11.38
CA VAL A 55 -3.93 -6.48 -12.64
C VAL A 55 -2.84 -7.16 -13.48
N LEU A 56 -1.82 -7.71 -12.82
CA LEU A 56 -0.70 -8.44 -13.43
C LEU A 56 -0.51 -9.76 -12.68
N ASP A 57 -0.22 -10.83 -13.43
CA ASP A 57 0.03 -12.14 -12.82
C ASP A 57 1.26 -12.10 -11.93
N GLN A 58 1.16 -12.72 -10.75
CA GLN A 58 2.22 -12.83 -9.74
C GLN A 58 2.83 -11.49 -9.29
N TYR A 59 2.07 -10.39 -9.39
CA TYR A 59 2.51 -9.08 -8.92
C TYR A 59 1.64 -8.59 -7.76
N THR A 60 2.30 -8.20 -6.67
CA THR A 60 1.66 -7.55 -5.52
C THR A 60 2.12 -6.10 -5.47
N PRO A 61 1.21 -5.13 -5.47
CA PRO A 61 1.56 -3.71 -5.35
C PRO A 61 2.13 -3.42 -3.96
N ASP A 62 2.69 -2.22 -3.79
CA ASP A 62 3.18 -1.76 -2.49
C ASP A 62 2.02 -1.53 -1.51
N MET A 63 1.86 -2.45 -0.54
CA MET A 63 0.78 -2.41 0.44
C MET A 63 0.92 -1.27 1.46
N ASP A 64 2.11 -0.67 1.60
CA ASP A 64 2.29 0.52 2.44
C ASP A 64 1.51 1.73 1.88
N ARG A 65 1.20 1.71 0.57
CA ARG A 65 0.41 2.74 -0.12
C ARG A 65 -1.08 2.43 -0.16
N LEU A 66 -1.52 1.32 0.43
CA LEU A 66 -2.94 0.96 0.47
C LEU A 66 -3.83 2.04 1.11
N PRO A 67 -3.43 2.70 2.22
CA PRO A 67 -4.24 3.77 2.80
C PRO A 67 -4.44 4.96 1.84
N GLU A 68 -3.40 5.31 1.08
CA GLU A 68 -3.46 6.36 0.07
C GLU A 68 -4.41 5.97 -1.06
N PHE A 69 -4.33 4.73 -1.55
CA PHE A 69 -5.24 4.21 -2.57
C PHE A 69 -6.72 4.26 -2.13
N VAL A 70 -7.02 3.85 -0.89
CA VAL A 70 -8.39 3.88 -0.36
C VAL A 70 -8.90 5.32 -0.23
N LEU A 71 -8.04 6.25 0.20
CA LEU A 71 -8.37 7.68 0.25
C LEU A 71 -8.66 8.24 -1.15
N THR A 72 -7.83 7.91 -2.15
CA THR A 72 -8.05 8.30 -3.55
C THR A 72 -9.36 7.73 -4.08
N MET A 73 -9.68 6.46 -3.79
CA MET A 73 -10.95 5.87 -4.21
C MET A 73 -12.16 6.58 -3.58
N GLY A 74 -12.07 7.01 -2.32
CA GLY A 74 -13.16 7.76 -1.66
C GLY A 74 -13.28 9.21 -2.13
N ASN A 75 -12.17 9.89 -2.40
CA ASN A 75 -12.13 11.32 -2.72
C ASN A 75 -12.22 11.61 -4.23
N ASP A 76 -11.41 10.93 -5.04
CA ASP A 76 -11.24 11.25 -6.46
C ASP A 76 -12.26 10.53 -7.35
N VAL A 77 -12.81 9.40 -6.90
CA VAL A 77 -13.95 8.74 -7.57
C VAL A 77 -15.28 9.35 -7.06
N GLY A 78 -15.32 10.67 -6.85
CA GLY A 78 -16.51 11.35 -6.34
C GLY A 78 -17.70 11.37 -7.32
N SER A 79 -17.45 11.19 -8.61
CA SER A 79 -18.46 11.20 -9.67
C SER A 79 -19.04 9.80 -9.94
N TRP A 80 -19.62 9.14 -8.93
CA TRP A 80 -20.32 7.86 -9.12
C TRP A 80 -21.55 7.97 -10.06
N ASP A 81 -22.05 9.19 -10.28
CA ASP A 81 -23.16 9.49 -11.18
C ASP A 81 -22.77 9.54 -12.68
N ASP A 82 -21.49 9.83 -13.00
CA ASP A 82 -20.98 9.83 -14.38
C ASP A 82 -20.13 8.59 -14.62
N GLU A 83 -20.71 7.61 -15.32
CA GLU A 83 -20.06 6.34 -15.64
C GLU A 83 -18.69 6.53 -16.30
N LYS A 84 -18.54 7.46 -17.24
CA LYS A 84 -17.26 7.64 -17.93
C LYS A 84 -16.20 8.21 -17.02
N GLU A 85 -16.56 9.19 -16.21
CA GLU A 85 -15.63 9.79 -15.27
C GLU A 85 -15.24 8.82 -14.16
N CYS A 86 -16.21 8.12 -13.57
CA CYS A 86 -16.02 7.09 -12.57
C CYS A 86 -15.01 6.02 -13.03
N PHE A 87 -15.21 5.44 -14.22
CA PHE A 87 -14.30 4.41 -14.73
C PHE A 87 -12.91 4.96 -14.99
N ARG A 88 -12.81 6.20 -15.48
CA ARG A 88 -11.53 6.84 -15.75
C ARG A 88 -10.75 7.09 -14.46
N THR A 89 -11.39 7.65 -13.43
CA THR A 89 -10.74 7.97 -12.16
C THR A 89 -10.41 6.72 -11.37
N ALA A 90 -11.32 5.74 -11.32
CA ALA A 90 -11.07 4.44 -10.67
C ALA A 90 -9.92 3.68 -11.35
N ALA A 91 -9.91 3.59 -12.69
CA ALA A 91 -8.81 2.95 -13.41
C ALA A 91 -7.47 3.68 -13.21
N ALA A 92 -7.48 5.01 -13.13
CA ALA A 92 -6.27 5.79 -12.82
C ALA A 92 -5.78 5.53 -11.39
N ALA A 93 -6.69 5.45 -10.41
CA ALA A 93 -6.35 5.12 -9.02
C ALA A 93 -5.72 3.72 -8.90
N ILE A 94 -6.34 2.72 -9.55
CA ILE A 94 -5.80 1.36 -9.62
C ILE A 94 -4.44 1.37 -10.31
N GLY A 95 -4.31 2.01 -11.47
CA GLY A 95 -3.04 2.12 -12.18
C GLY A 95 -1.92 2.74 -11.33
N ASN A 96 -2.23 3.81 -10.59
CA ASN A 96 -1.27 4.47 -9.69
C ASN A 96 -0.90 3.60 -8.47
N PHE A 97 -1.83 2.81 -7.97
CA PHE A 97 -1.56 1.87 -6.87
C PHE A 97 -0.68 0.70 -7.33
N TYR A 98 -0.93 0.18 -8.53
CA TYR A 98 -0.14 -0.91 -9.12
C TYR A 98 1.16 -0.46 -9.80
N ALA A 99 1.38 0.84 -9.98
CA ALA A 99 2.62 1.38 -10.51
C ALA A 99 3.83 1.06 -9.61
N LEU A 100 5.00 0.91 -10.22
CA LEU A 100 6.27 0.80 -9.50
C LEU A 100 6.69 2.18 -9.00
N HIS A 101 6.78 2.34 -7.68
CA HIS A 101 7.25 3.58 -7.05
C HIS A 101 8.75 3.45 -6.75
N PRO A 102 9.62 4.23 -7.42
CA PRO A 102 11.05 4.13 -7.16
C PRO A 102 11.34 4.58 -5.72
N PRO A 103 12.23 3.87 -5.01
CA PRO A 103 12.62 4.27 -3.66
C PRO A 103 13.23 5.67 -3.70
N ILE A 104 12.89 6.50 -2.71
CA ILE A 104 13.48 7.83 -2.55
C ILE A 104 14.95 7.64 -2.19
N LEU A 105 15.82 7.72 -3.20
CA LEU A 105 17.26 7.67 -3.00
C LEU A 105 17.72 9.04 -2.49
N PRO A 106 18.48 9.11 -1.37
CA PRO A 106 19.10 10.36 -0.97
C PRO A 106 20.04 10.81 -2.10
N ASN A 107 19.89 12.07 -2.51
CA ASN A 107 20.74 12.68 -3.52
C ASN A 107 22.22 12.53 -3.10
N PRO A 108 23.07 11.87 -3.90
CA PRO A 108 24.49 11.72 -3.56
C PRO A 108 25.24 13.07 -3.47
N SER A 109 24.66 14.15 -3.97
CA SER A 109 25.25 15.49 -4.01
C SER A 109 24.66 16.49 -3.00
N GLY A 110 23.76 16.06 -2.11
CA GLY A 110 23.11 16.92 -1.10
C GLY A 110 23.40 16.48 0.33
N SER A 111 23.55 17.43 1.26
CA SER A 111 23.78 17.13 2.68
C SER A 111 22.53 16.56 3.36
N GLY A 112 22.47 15.23 3.54
CA GLY A 112 21.47 14.45 4.32
C GLY A 112 20.76 13.40 3.43
N VAL A 113 20.52 12.14 3.79
CA VAL A 113 20.44 11.39 5.07
C VAL A 113 21.22 10.06 4.90
N GLN A 114 22.01 9.65 5.89
CA GLN A 114 22.90 8.47 5.85
C GLN A 114 22.11 7.16 6.11
N VAL A 115 21.33 6.68 5.13
CA VAL A 115 20.52 5.45 5.28
C VAL A 115 21.31 4.17 4.95
N TYR A 116 22.54 4.25 4.43
CA TYR A 116 23.39 3.08 4.16
C TYR A 116 24.53 2.91 5.17
N LYS A 117 24.26 2.83 6.48
CA LYS A 117 25.24 2.18 7.38
C LYS A 117 25.21 0.67 7.15
N LYS A 118 25.95 0.26 6.12
CA LYS A 118 26.31 -1.12 5.79
C LYS A 118 26.93 -1.77 7.03
N ASN A 119 26.20 -2.67 7.69
CA ASN A 119 26.72 -3.47 8.79
C ASN A 119 27.84 -4.37 8.26
N LYS A 120 29.08 -3.90 8.39
CA LYS A 120 30.31 -4.59 8.00
C LYS A 120 30.74 -5.56 9.12
N ALA A 121 29.88 -6.53 9.45
CA ALA A 121 30.14 -7.52 10.50
C ALA A 121 30.04 -8.99 10.03
N CYS A 122 29.54 -9.30 8.83
CA CYS A 122 29.35 -10.70 8.41
C CYS A 122 30.46 -11.24 7.47
N MET A 123 31.44 -10.44 7.04
CA MET A 123 32.51 -10.92 6.15
C MET A 123 33.88 -10.69 6.77
N ALA A 124 34.20 -11.47 7.79
CA ALA A 124 35.57 -11.65 8.28
C ALA A 124 35.77 -13.07 8.85
N SER A 125 35.56 -14.08 8.00
CA SER A 125 36.33 -15.31 8.06
C SER A 125 36.11 -16.02 6.72
N GLY A 126 37.10 -15.91 5.84
CA GLY A 126 37.13 -16.69 4.62
C GLY A 126 37.37 -18.15 4.97
N GLU A 127 36.42 -19.00 4.64
CA GLU A 127 36.67 -20.39 4.28
C GLU A 127 35.85 -20.71 3.03
N HIS A 128 36.57 -21.21 2.02
CA HIS A 128 36.10 -21.64 0.72
C HIS A 128 35.49 -23.03 0.85
N VAL A 129 34.23 -23.21 0.45
CA VAL A 129 33.69 -24.53 0.07
C VAL A 129 32.64 -24.35 -1.04
N ASP A 130 32.91 -24.97 -2.18
CA ASP A 130 32.01 -25.09 -3.33
C ASP A 130 30.80 -25.99 -2.99
N SER A 131 29.56 -25.51 -3.20
CA SER A 131 28.41 -26.38 -3.46
C SER A 131 27.27 -25.60 -4.12
N ILE A 132 27.29 -25.56 -5.45
CA ILE A 132 26.20 -25.02 -6.30
C ILE A 132 25.26 -26.17 -6.74
N GLY A 133 25.27 -27.30 -6.03
CA GLY A 133 24.54 -28.52 -6.41
C GLY A 133 23.26 -28.81 -5.60
N GLU A 134 23.08 -28.25 -4.41
CA GLU A 134 22.05 -28.72 -3.47
C GLU A 134 20.83 -27.80 -3.31
N TRP A 135 20.86 -26.59 -3.85
CA TRP A 135 19.76 -25.62 -3.70
C TRP A 135 18.73 -25.65 -4.83
N ILE A 136 19.04 -26.30 -5.96
CA ILE A 136 18.08 -26.46 -7.08
C ILE A 136 17.08 -27.59 -6.79
N GLY A 137 17.42 -28.53 -5.89
CA GLY A 137 16.57 -29.67 -5.53
C GLY A 137 15.45 -29.39 -4.52
N LEU A 138 15.55 -28.31 -3.73
CA LEU A 138 14.56 -28.01 -2.70
C LEU A 138 13.42 -27.11 -3.20
N CYS A 139 13.63 -26.31 -4.26
CA CYS A 139 12.55 -25.53 -4.87
C CYS A 139 11.58 -26.39 -5.72
N THR A 140 12.01 -27.54 -6.22
CA THR A 140 11.17 -28.39 -7.09
C THR A 140 10.29 -29.38 -6.33
N LEU A 141 10.63 -29.76 -5.09
CA LEU A 141 9.82 -30.71 -4.31
C LEU A 141 8.56 -30.11 -3.66
N GLN A 142 8.48 -28.80 -3.47
CA GLN A 142 7.29 -28.17 -2.88
C GLN A 142 6.15 -27.94 -3.90
N LEU A 143 6.44 -28.01 -5.21
CA LEU A 143 5.46 -27.75 -6.28
C LEU A 143 4.75 -29.01 -6.83
N LEU A 144 5.04 -30.20 -6.30
CA LEU A 144 4.35 -31.46 -6.67
C LEU A 144 3.50 -32.04 -5.54
N ALA A 145 3.30 -31.28 -4.46
CA ALA A 145 2.43 -31.66 -3.35
C ALA A 145 1.15 -30.82 -3.24
N TYR A 146 0.79 -30.09 -4.30
CA TYR A 146 -0.55 -29.52 -4.53
C TYR A 146 -0.99 -29.77 -5.97
#